data_AF-G4YFY2-F1
#
_entry.id   AF-G4YFY2-F1
#
_cell.length_a   1.000
_cell.length_b   1.000
_cell.length_c   1.000
_cell.angle_alpha   90.00
_cell.angle_beta   90.00
_cell.angle_gamma   90.00
#
_symmetry.space_group_name_H-M   'P 1'
#
loop_
_entity.id
_entity.type
_entity.pdbx_description
1 polymer ?
#
loop_
_entity_poly.entity_id
_entity_poly.type
_entity_poly.pdbx_seq_one_letter_code
_entity_poly.pdbx_strand_id
1 'polypeptide(L)'
;MGDIAATFSILSDDSGATDKIRRFLLFEVETYQPKASCVPMALCQKLWKVIAETEELPLVGVFFNWYFIRLESKLDFIPDIARFVQRVGCEGVVNLFINAIKQLEEGMCLALKLSEVLPEYPQARVTLTTFALQEARITIESSDRCISEEVGLLWKGAMDCNIEKVCTDLLKVVAQVEGSLLSPYVNQFSKLINSSSLPEHRAAFTSVVDRRRQWLREQVSRGVTPHWEISHEHFPDAANISTFLQGPLVSLVIEGFNSIGAARTRAALLRMRIEGPLDVSARKRGAEA
;
A
#
# COMPACT_ATOMS: atom_id res chain seq x y z
N MET A 1 -32.13 4.23 14.62
CA MET A 1 -32.67 4.91 13.42
C MET A 1 -33.28 6.29 13.69
N GLY A 2 -33.84 6.57 14.89
CA GLY A 2 -34.45 7.88 15.20
C GLY A 2 -33.49 9.09 15.20
N ASP A 3 -32.25 8.94 15.68
CA ASP A 3 -31.28 10.05 15.76
C ASP A 3 -30.86 10.58 14.38
N ILE A 4 -30.52 9.70 13.45
CA ILE A 4 -30.03 10.07 12.12
C ILE A 4 -31.12 10.83 11.33
N ALA A 5 -32.39 10.45 11.50
CA ALA A 5 -33.52 11.12 10.87
C ALA A 5 -33.70 12.56 11.39
N ALA A 6 -33.50 12.78 12.71
CA ALA A 6 -33.52 14.12 13.30
C ALA A 6 -32.35 14.98 12.80
N THR A 7 -31.14 14.40 12.67
CA THR A 7 -29.98 15.10 12.10
C THR A 7 -30.21 15.48 10.63
N PHE A 8 -30.83 14.59 9.84
CA PHE A 8 -31.15 14.88 8.43
C PHE A 8 -32.19 15.99 8.25
N SER A 9 -33.19 16.09 9.15
CA SER A 9 -34.17 17.18 9.12
C SER A 9 -33.56 18.55 9.43
N ILE A 10 -32.55 18.62 10.31
CA ILE A 10 -31.81 19.86 10.59
C ILE A 10 -30.98 20.32 9.37
N LEU A 11 -30.55 19.36 8.53
CA LEU A 11 -29.67 19.56 7.38
C LEU A 11 -30.40 19.90 6.05
N SER A 12 -31.70 20.20 6.11
CA SER A 12 -32.54 20.39 4.92
C SER A 12 -32.97 21.85 4.68
N ASP A 13 -32.75 22.76 5.63
CA ASP A 13 -33.10 24.20 5.54
C ASP A 13 -31.84 25.06 5.34
N ASP A 14 -31.66 25.63 4.15
CA ASP A 14 -30.41 26.31 3.72
C ASP A 14 -30.11 27.64 4.44
N SER A 15 -31.06 28.23 5.18
CA SER A 15 -30.83 29.48 5.93
C SER A 15 -30.69 29.20 7.43
N GLY A 16 -29.49 29.38 7.98
CA GLY A 16 -29.18 29.15 9.40
C GLY A 16 -28.71 27.72 9.74
N ALA A 17 -28.51 26.86 8.76
CA ALA A 17 -28.01 25.49 8.95
C ALA A 17 -26.66 25.45 9.66
N THR A 18 -25.69 26.28 9.23
CA THR A 18 -24.32 26.32 9.79
C THR A 18 -24.34 26.56 11.30
N ASP A 19 -25.15 27.51 11.77
CA ASP A 19 -25.22 27.87 13.19
C ASP A 19 -25.99 26.83 14.03
N LYS A 20 -27.03 26.21 13.45
CA LYS A 20 -27.75 25.08 14.07
C LYS A 20 -26.88 23.83 14.17
N ILE A 21 -26.10 23.52 13.14
CA ILE A 21 -25.19 22.36 13.09
C ILE A 21 -24.00 22.58 14.01
N ARG A 22 -23.47 23.80 14.09
CA ARG A 22 -22.46 24.18 15.08
C ARG A 22 -22.98 23.99 16.50
N ARG A 23 -24.18 24.48 16.82
CA ARG A 23 -24.82 24.24 18.12
C ARG A 23 -25.10 22.77 18.37
N PHE A 24 -25.47 22.01 17.35
CA PHE A 24 -25.68 20.56 17.46
C PHE A 24 -24.37 19.83 17.78
N LEU A 25 -23.28 20.13 17.07
CA LEU A 25 -21.96 19.55 17.34
C LEU A 25 -21.47 19.93 18.74
N LEU A 26 -21.59 21.21 19.13
CA LEU A 26 -21.24 21.66 20.49
C LEU A 26 -22.12 20.99 21.55
N PHE A 27 -23.41 20.82 21.28
CA PHE A 27 -24.32 20.12 22.17
C PHE A 27 -23.93 18.65 22.33
N GLU A 28 -23.65 17.93 21.23
CA GLU A 28 -23.15 16.56 21.34
C GLU A 28 -21.85 16.51 22.15
N VAL A 29 -20.92 17.47 21.94
CA VAL A 29 -19.67 17.61 22.72
C VAL A 29 -19.93 17.64 24.23
N GLU A 30 -20.98 18.34 24.65
CA GLU A 30 -21.31 18.57 26.05
C GLU A 30 -22.19 17.47 26.66
N THR A 31 -22.99 16.75 25.86
CA THR A 31 -24.10 15.94 26.41
C THR A 31 -24.25 14.52 25.87
N TYR A 32 -23.57 14.10 24.79
CA TYR A 32 -23.91 12.81 24.15
C TYR A 32 -22.72 12.06 23.54
N GLN A 33 -22.67 10.74 23.80
CA GLN A 33 -21.92 9.79 22.97
C GLN A 33 -22.83 9.27 21.86
N PRO A 34 -22.43 9.38 20.57
CA PRO A 34 -23.31 8.97 19.49
C PRO A 34 -23.49 7.44 19.45
N LYS A 35 -24.75 7.00 19.37
CA LYS A 35 -25.17 5.59 19.58
C LYS A 35 -25.13 4.70 18.33
N ALA A 36 -25.08 5.26 17.12
CA ALA A 36 -25.15 4.44 15.90
C ALA A 36 -23.81 3.73 15.61
N SER A 37 -23.83 2.50 15.12
CA SER A 37 -22.57 1.79 14.77
C SER A 37 -21.90 2.33 13.50
N CYS A 38 -22.68 2.90 12.58
CA CYS A 38 -22.21 3.43 11.30
C CYS A 38 -22.86 4.79 11.02
N VAL A 39 -22.11 5.69 10.37
CA VAL A 39 -22.57 7.01 9.90
C VAL A 39 -22.61 7.02 8.37
N PRO A 40 -23.73 7.42 7.73
CA PRO A 40 -23.79 7.54 6.27
C PRO A 40 -22.81 8.59 5.72
N MET A 41 -22.15 8.28 4.60
CA MET A 41 -21.22 9.19 3.92
C MET A 41 -21.82 10.58 3.64
N ALA A 42 -23.06 10.62 3.15
CA ALA A 42 -23.76 11.87 2.85
C ALA A 42 -23.93 12.76 4.08
N LEU A 43 -24.10 12.18 5.27
CA LEU A 43 -24.18 12.93 6.52
C LEU A 43 -22.81 13.50 6.89
N CYS A 44 -21.74 12.68 6.82
CA CYS A 44 -20.38 13.14 7.06
C CYS A 44 -19.96 14.27 6.12
N GLN A 45 -20.26 14.17 4.83
CA GLN A 45 -19.95 15.23 3.86
C GLN A 45 -20.66 16.54 4.17
N LYS A 46 -21.94 16.49 4.56
CA LYS A 46 -22.67 17.70 4.96
C LYS A 46 -22.11 18.32 6.24
N LEU A 47 -21.83 17.52 7.27
CA LEU A 47 -21.22 17.99 8.51
C LEU A 47 -19.84 18.59 8.27
N TRP A 48 -19.03 17.93 7.45
CA TRP A 48 -17.70 18.40 7.08
C TRP A 48 -17.73 19.71 6.32
N LYS A 49 -18.67 19.90 5.39
CA LYS A 49 -18.84 21.17 4.68
C LYS A 49 -19.04 22.33 5.66
N VAL A 50 -19.88 22.13 6.67
CA VAL A 50 -20.15 23.15 7.71
C VAL A 50 -18.91 23.42 8.57
N ILE A 51 -18.20 22.38 8.98
CA ILE A 51 -16.95 22.53 9.75
C ILE A 51 -15.88 23.23 8.90
N ALA A 52 -15.83 22.91 7.61
CA ALA A 52 -14.91 23.52 6.67
C ALA A 52 -15.19 25.02 6.43
N GLU A 53 -16.43 25.47 6.66
CA GLU A 53 -16.81 26.87 6.61
C GLU A 53 -16.42 27.64 7.89
N THR A 54 -16.40 26.98 9.05
CA THR A 54 -16.03 27.63 10.33
C THR A 54 -14.53 27.65 10.60
N GLU A 55 -13.77 26.73 10.00
CA GLU A 55 -12.31 26.59 10.19
C GLU A 55 -11.88 26.36 11.66
N GLU A 56 -12.81 25.94 12.51
CA GLU A 56 -12.59 25.72 13.95
C GLU A 56 -11.97 24.34 14.20
N LEU A 57 -10.68 24.29 14.53
CA LEU A 57 -9.95 23.05 14.87
C LEU A 57 -10.64 22.17 15.94
N PRO A 58 -11.27 22.70 17.00
CA PRO A 58 -12.00 21.87 17.95
C PRO A 58 -13.13 21.06 17.31
N LEU A 59 -13.89 21.67 16.38
CA LEU A 59 -14.97 20.98 15.68
C LEU A 59 -14.43 19.91 14.72
N VAL A 60 -13.27 20.15 14.10
CA VAL A 60 -12.56 19.15 13.29
C VAL A 60 -12.19 17.92 14.14
N GLY A 61 -11.67 18.14 15.35
CA GLY A 61 -11.34 17.06 16.27
C GLY A 61 -12.56 16.24 16.69
N VAL A 62 -13.69 16.89 16.96
CA VAL A 62 -14.96 16.24 17.28
C VAL A 62 -15.45 15.41 16.11
N PHE A 63 -15.42 15.97 14.90
CA PHE A 63 -15.79 15.26 13.69
C PHE A 63 -14.95 14.01 13.49
N PHE A 64 -13.63 14.11 13.62
CA PHE A 64 -12.79 12.94 13.45
C PHE A 64 -13.10 11.85 14.46
N ASN A 65 -13.17 12.21 15.74
CA ASN A 65 -13.35 11.24 16.81
C ASN A 65 -14.74 10.59 16.85
N TRP A 66 -15.78 11.24 16.33
CA TRP A 66 -17.16 10.78 16.52
C TRP A 66 -17.88 10.40 15.24
N TYR A 67 -17.48 10.95 14.10
CA TYR A 67 -18.16 10.75 12.84
C TYR A 67 -17.28 10.01 11.85
N PHE A 68 -16.07 10.52 11.60
CA PHE A 68 -15.14 9.91 10.64
C PHE A 68 -14.79 8.47 11.01
N ILE A 69 -14.46 8.18 12.27
CA ILE A 69 -14.13 6.81 12.70
C ILE A 69 -15.28 5.80 12.49
N ARG A 70 -16.52 6.27 12.31
CA ARG A 70 -17.73 5.47 12.11
C ARG A 70 -18.19 5.43 10.65
N LEU A 71 -17.42 5.99 9.72
CA LEU A 71 -17.61 5.77 8.29
C LEU A 71 -17.24 4.34 7.93
N GLU A 72 -18.08 3.70 7.12
CA GLU A 72 -17.77 2.41 6.48
C GLU A 72 -16.57 2.54 5.53
N SER A 73 -16.57 3.56 4.67
CA SER A 73 -15.49 3.81 3.71
C SER A 73 -14.73 5.08 4.07
N LYS A 74 -13.77 4.96 5.01
CA LYS A 74 -12.95 6.11 5.47
C LYS A 74 -12.00 6.63 4.40
N LEU A 75 -11.55 5.75 3.52
CA LEU A 75 -10.64 6.08 2.41
C LEU A 75 -11.27 7.07 1.42
N ASP A 76 -12.56 6.92 1.15
CA ASP A 76 -13.28 7.82 0.22
C ASP A 76 -13.36 9.26 0.74
N PHE A 77 -13.11 9.47 2.03
CA PHE A 77 -13.16 10.77 2.68
C PHE A 77 -11.79 11.49 2.73
N ILE A 78 -10.70 10.79 2.40
CA ILE A 78 -9.34 11.36 2.38
C ILE A 78 -9.23 12.61 1.48
N PRO A 79 -9.83 12.66 0.28
CA PRO A 79 -9.79 13.86 -0.56
C PRO A 79 -10.45 15.08 0.08
N ASP A 80 -11.52 14.90 0.86
CA ASP A 80 -12.20 15.98 1.59
C ASP A 80 -11.31 16.55 2.71
N ILE A 81 -10.56 15.68 3.39
CA ILE A 81 -9.58 16.06 4.42
C ILE A 81 -8.44 16.85 3.78
N ALA A 82 -7.90 16.36 2.67
CA ALA A 82 -6.80 17.01 1.97
C ALA A 82 -7.16 18.43 1.51
N ARG A 83 -8.36 18.61 0.94
CA ARG A 83 -8.89 19.94 0.56
C ARG A 83 -8.99 20.90 1.74
N PHE A 84 -9.37 20.42 2.91
CA PHE A 84 -9.46 21.26 4.11
C PHE A 84 -8.08 21.62 4.66
N VAL A 85 -7.15 20.65 4.71
CA VAL A 85 -5.74 20.89 5.07
C VAL A 85 -5.12 21.97 4.18
N GLN A 86 -5.42 21.92 2.88
CA GLN A 86 -4.93 22.91 1.91
C GLN A 86 -5.42 24.33 2.21
N ARG A 87 -6.63 24.45 2.76
CA ARG A 87 -7.28 25.73 3.06
C ARG A 87 -6.84 26.32 4.40
N VAL A 88 -6.84 25.52 5.46
CA VAL A 88 -6.71 26.00 6.86
C VAL A 88 -5.30 25.85 7.41
N GLY A 89 -4.44 25.09 6.73
CA GLY A 89 -3.10 24.78 7.19
C GLY A 89 -3.02 23.42 7.90
N CYS A 90 -1.80 22.87 7.94
CA CYS A 90 -1.65 21.43 7.99
C CYS A 90 -1.43 20.83 9.39
N GLU A 91 -0.71 21.51 10.28
CA GLU A 91 -0.21 20.90 11.50
C GLU A 91 -1.32 20.48 12.48
N GLY A 92 -2.27 21.39 12.74
CA GLY A 92 -3.38 21.11 13.65
C GLY A 92 -4.29 19.99 13.16
N VAL A 93 -4.64 20.00 11.87
CA VAL A 93 -5.57 19.02 11.28
C VAL A 93 -4.95 17.63 11.23
N VAL A 94 -3.68 17.51 10.82
CA VAL A 94 -2.98 16.21 10.74
C VAL A 94 -2.85 15.57 12.10
N ASN A 95 -2.53 16.33 13.15
CA ASN A 95 -2.43 15.80 14.50
C ASN A 95 -3.79 15.32 15.03
N LEU A 96 -4.87 16.05 14.76
CA LEU A 96 -6.23 15.62 15.11
C LEU A 96 -6.63 14.34 14.37
N PHE A 97 -6.28 14.25 13.08
CA PHE A 97 -6.53 13.06 12.27
C PHE A 97 -5.78 11.84 12.79
N ILE A 98 -4.47 11.95 13.04
CA ILE A 98 -3.65 10.88 13.61
C ILE A 98 -4.22 10.40 14.94
N ASN A 99 -4.61 11.33 15.82
CA ASN A 99 -5.18 11.01 17.12
C ASN A 99 -6.47 10.19 17.02
N ALA A 100 -7.28 10.41 15.99
CA ALA A 100 -8.52 9.67 15.77
C ALA A 100 -8.26 8.27 15.17
N ILE A 101 -7.28 8.12 14.28
CA ILE A 101 -7.02 6.86 13.58
C ILE A 101 -6.07 5.91 14.32
N LYS A 102 -5.39 6.36 15.38
CA LYS A 102 -4.38 5.58 16.13
C LYS A 102 -4.88 4.27 16.77
N GLN A 103 -6.19 4.05 16.82
CA GLN A 103 -6.79 2.83 17.37
C GLN A 103 -7.56 2.03 16.30
N LEU A 104 -7.49 2.47 15.04
CA LEU A 104 -8.15 1.79 13.93
C LEU A 104 -7.18 0.80 13.30
N GLU A 105 -7.67 -0.40 12.97
CA GLU A 105 -6.87 -1.41 12.26
C GLU A 105 -6.30 -0.88 10.94
N GLU A 106 -7.06 -0.02 10.25
CA GLU A 106 -6.70 0.63 8.98
C GLU A 106 -5.97 1.97 9.15
N GLY A 107 -5.58 2.34 10.37
CA GLY A 107 -4.97 3.63 10.69
C GLY A 107 -3.68 3.90 9.90
N MET A 108 -2.81 2.90 9.76
CA MET A 108 -1.62 2.99 8.92
C MET A 108 -1.96 3.33 7.46
N CYS A 109 -2.92 2.62 6.86
CA CYS A 109 -3.33 2.84 5.48
C CYS A 109 -3.92 4.25 5.27
N LEU A 110 -4.80 4.69 6.17
CA LEU A 110 -5.38 6.03 6.14
C LEU A 110 -4.33 7.13 6.22
N ALA A 111 -3.32 6.98 7.09
CA ALA A 111 -2.23 7.94 7.22
C ALA A 111 -1.38 8.04 5.95
N LEU A 112 -1.02 6.88 5.36
CA LEU A 112 -0.25 6.84 4.13
C LEU A 112 -1.03 7.44 2.95
N LYS A 113 -2.33 7.15 2.84
CA LYS A 113 -3.19 7.71 1.80
C LYS A 113 -3.35 9.21 1.92
N LEU A 114 -3.48 9.74 3.13
CA LEU A 114 -3.49 11.19 3.35
C LEU A 114 -2.13 11.82 2.98
N SER A 115 -1.02 11.15 3.28
CA SER A 115 0.33 11.61 2.93
C SER A 115 0.53 11.70 1.40
N GLU A 116 -0.02 10.76 0.63
CA GLU A 116 0.06 10.76 -0.84
C GLU A 116 -0.65 11.96 -1.47
N VAL A 117 -1.77 12.41 -0.89
CA VAL A 117 -2.58 13.52 -1.44
C VAL A 117 -2.17 14.90 -0.92
N LEU A 118 -1.10 14.98 -0.10
CA LEU A 118 -0.55 16.22 0.44
C LEU A 118 0.91 16.48 -0.01
N PRO A 119 1.24 16.44 -1.32
CA PRO A 119 2.62 16.58 -1.79
C PRO A 119 3.23 17.95 -1.43
N GLU A 120 2.41 18.99 -1.34
CA GLU A 120 2.82 20.37 -1.08
C GLU A 120 3.11 20.67 0.41
N TYR A 121 2.87 19.71 1.31
CA TYR A 121 3.05 19.88 2.76
C TYR A 121 4.09 18.89 3.31
N PRO A 122 5.41 19.12 3.11
CA PRO A 122 6.45 18.19 3.51
C PRO A 122 6.38 17.76 4.98
N GLN A 123 6.10 18.69 5.89
CA GLN A 123 5.99 18.39 7.33
C GLN A 123 4.80 17.45 7.63
N ALA A 124 3.68 17.62 6.92
CA ALA A 124 2.53 16.72 7.04
C ALA A 124 2.90 15.30 6.67
N ARG A 125 3.58 15.16 5.52
CA ARG A 125 3.99 13.88 4.97
C ARG A 125 4.97 13.20 5.90
N VAL A 126 5.93 13.93 6.46
CA VAL A 126 6.86 13.44 7.49
C VAL A 126 6.10 12.90 8.69
N THR A 127 5.17 13.67 9.25
CA THR A 127 4.39 13.27 10.44
C THR A 127 3.54 12.04 10.16
N LEU A 128 2.79 12.01 9.06
CA LEU A 128 1.93 10.89 8.66
C LEU A 128 2.73 9.62 8.37
N THR A 129 3.86 9.75 7.66
CA THR A 129 4.74 8.61 7.34
C THR A 129 5.44 8.08 8.60
N THR A 130 5.82 8.97 9.52
CA THR A 130 6.43 8.57 10.81
C THR A 130 5.42 7.82 11.67
N PHE A 131 4.17 8.28 11.74
CA PHE A 131 3.09 7.55 12.41
C PHE A 131 2.86 6.17 11.76
N ALA A 132 2.75 6.11 10.44
CA ALA A 132 2.56 4.85 9.72
C ALA A 132 3.72 3.86 9.94
N LEU A 133 4.96 4.34 10.06
CA LEU A 133 6.12 3.52 10.39
C LEU A 133 6.01 2.92 11.81
N GLN A 134 5.53 3.69 12.78
CA GLN A 134 5.32 3.20 14.15
C GLN A 134 4.26 2.09 14.18
N GLU A 135 3.14 2.30 13.47
CA GLU A 135 2.08 1.28 13.33
C GLU A 135 2.56 0.04 12.60
N ALA A 136 3.35 0.19 11.53
CA ALA A 136 3.94 -0.93 10.80
C ALA A 136 4.83 -1.79 11.70
N ARG A 137 5.61 -1.16 12.58
CA ARG A 137 6.45 -1.87 13.56
C ARG A 137 5.60 -2.70 14.52
N ILE A 138 4.57 -2.11 15.10
CA ILE A 138 3.65 -2.81 16.02
C ILE A 138 2.97 -3.98 15.29
N THR A 139 2.53 -3.77 14.06
CA THR A 139 1.82 -4.77 13.26
C THR A 139 2.72 -5.95 12.87
N ILE A 140 3.97 -5.70 12.48
CA ILE A 140 4.92 -6.75 12.12
C ILE A 140 5.40 -7.52 13.36
N GLU A 141 5.55 -6.85 14.51
CA GLU A 141 5.92 -7.52 15.76
C GLU A 141 4.78 -8.38 16.34
N SER A 142 3.52 -8.01 16.08
CA SER A 142 2.35 -8.66 16.69
C SER A 142 1.55 -9.60 15.79
N SER A 143 1.83 -9.65 14.47
CA SER A 143 1.00 -10.40 13.52
C SER A 143 1.78 -11.28 12.56
N ASP A 144 1.14 -12.40 12.18
CA ASP A 144 1.53 -13.22 11.02
C ASP A 144 1.01 -12.64 9.69
N ARG A 145 0.46 -11.41 9.69
CA ARG A 145 -0.18 -10.82 8.51
C ARG A 145 0.83 -10.16 7.58
N CYS A 146 0.69 -10.41 6.28
CA CYS A 146 1.49 -9.76 5.26
C CYS A 146 0.90 -8.38 4.91
N ILE A 147 1.51 -7.31 5.41
CA ILE A 147 1.13 -5.90 5.13
C ILE A 147 1.87 -5.31 3.92
N SER A 148 2.05 -6.12 2.87
CA SER A 148 3.01 -5.78 1.80
C SER A 148 2.64 -4.53 0.99
N GLU A 149 1.34 -4.26 0.80
CA GLU A 149 0.88 -3.09 0.04
C GLU A 149 1.13 -1.79 0.81
N GLU A 150 0.76 -1.77 2.09
CA GLU A 150 0.99 -0.64 2.99
C GLU A 150 2.47 -0.39 3.22
N VAL A 151 3.28 -1.45 3.28
CA VAL A 151 4.74 -1.32 3.36
C VAL A 151 5.33 -0.77 2.06
N GLY A 152 4.74 -1.09 0.90
CA GLY A 152 5.08 -0.44 -0.37
C GLY A 152 4.78 1.06 -0.34
N LEU A 153 3.61 1.45 0.15
CA LEU A 153 3.23 2.87 0.32
C LEU A 153 4.13 3.58 1.34
N LEU A 154 4.49 2.91 2.43
CA LEU A 154 5.40 3.42 3.45
C LEU A 154 6.80 3.63 2.89
N TRP A 155 7.30 2.69 2.07
CA TRP A 155 8.58 2.83 1.37
C TRP A 155 8.57 4.02 0.42
N LYS A 156 7.52 4.15 -0.40
CA LYS A 156 7.33 5.31 -1.28
C LYS A 156 7.34 6.62 -0.48
N GLY A 157 6.57 6.70 0.61
CA GLY A 157 6.52 7.88 1.47
C GLY A 157 7.88 8.22 2.09
N ALA A 158 8.63 7.21 2.54
CA ALA A 158 9.97 7.39 3.10
C ALA A 158 10.97 7.98 2.09
N MET A 159 10.95 7.46 0.85
CA MET A 159 11.78 7.96 -0.24
C MET A 159 11.40 9.39 -0.62
N ASP A 160 10.11 9.68 -0.78
CA ASP A 160 9.63 11.00 -1.22
C ASP A 160 9.89 12.10 -0.18
N CYS A 161 9.85 11.77 1.11
CA CYS A 161 10.13 12.73 2.17
C CYS A 161 11.64 12.91 2.44
N ASN A 162 12.49 12.11 1.77
CA ASN A 162 13.93 12.04 1.99
C ASN A 162 14.32 11.91 3.48
N ILE A 163 13.54 11.15 4.24
CA ILE A 163 13.79 10.95 5.66
C ILE A 163 14.67 9.71 5.80
N GLU A 164 15.98 9.90 5.78
CA GLU A 164 16.98 8.82 5.92
C GLU A 164 16.65 7.90 7.11
N LYS A 165 16.21 8.50 8.22
CA LYS A 165 15.80 7.77 9.42
C LYS A 165 14.59 6.85 9.18
N VAL A 166 13.59 7.28 8.42
CA VAL A 166 12.41 6.46 8.11
C VAL A 166 12.78 5.30 7.20
N CYS A 167 13.62 5.52 6.18
CA CYS A 167 14.14 4.43 5.35
C CYS A 167 14.93 3.41 6.20
N THR A 168 15.81 3.90 7.08
CA THR A 168 16.61 3.04 7.98
C THR A 168 15.73 2.26 8.96
N ASP A 169 14.73 2.91 9.55
CA ASP A 169 13.83 2.27 10.51
C ASP A 169 12.87 1.29 9.82
N LEU A 170 12.43 1.58 8.59
CA LEU A 170 11.66 0.64 7.76
C LEU A 170 12.47 -0.61 7.44
N LEU A 171 13.77 -0.48 7.16
CA LEU A 171 14.64 -1.65 7.00
C LEU A 171 14.76 -2.47 8.27
N LYS A 172 14.83 -1.83 9.44
CA LYS A 172 14.85 -2.56 10.72
C LYS A 172 13.55 -3.35 10.91
N VAL A 173 12.42 -2.76 10.53
CA VAL A 173 11.10 -3.42 10.56
C VAL A 173 11.06 -4.60 9.59
N VAL A 174 11.48 -4.44 8.33
CA VAL A 174 11.54 -5.53 7.34
C VAL A 174 12.59 -6.60 7.72
N ALA A 175 13.64 -6.23 8.44
CA ALA A 175 14.65 -7.15 8.96
C ALA A 175 14.11 -8.09 10.05
N GLN A 176 12.92 -7.84 10.60
CA GLN A 176 12.26 -8.75 11.52
C GLN A 176 11.42 -9.81 10.79
N VAL A 177 10.97 -9.54 9.56
CA VAL A 177 10.12 -10.45 8.77
C VAL A 177 10.90 -11.71 8.36
N GLU A 178 10.31 -12.90 8.50
CA GLU A 178 10.98 -14.15 8.11
C GLU A 178 11.32 -14.16 6.61
N GLY A 179 12.47 -14.74 6.24
CA GLY A 179 12.90 -14.85 4.85
C GLY A 179 11.87 -15.51 3.92
N SER A 180 11.06 -16.43 4.45
CA SER A 180 9.94 -17.11 3.79
C SER A 180 8.85 -16.12 3.30
N LEU A 181 8.61 -15.05 4.07
CA LEU A 181 7.54 -14.07 3.89
C LEU A 181 8.00 -12.79 3.18
N LEU A 182 9.29 -12.66 2.82
CA LEU A 182 9.82 -11.45 2.17
C LEU A 182 9.41 -11.28 0.70
N SER A 183 8.85 -12.29 0.04
CA SER A 183 8.53 -12.22 -1.40
C SER A 183 7.62 -11.04 -1.77
N PRO A 184 6.49 -10.79 -1.08
CA PRO A 184 5.62 -9.66 -1.39
C PRO A 184 6.31 -8.30 -1.19
N TYR A 185 7.18 -8.17 -0.19
CA TYR A 185 7.95 -6.94 0.06
C TYR A 185 8.92 -6.65 -1.07
N VAL A 186 9.68 -7.68 -1.52
CA VAL A 186 10.59 -7.56 -2.66
C VAL A 186 9.84 -7.12 -3.92
N ASN A 187 8.65 -7.69 -4.17
CA ASN A 187 7.82 -7.35 -5.32
C ASN A 187 7.26 -5.92 -5.28
N GLN A 188 6.97 -5.38 -4.10
CA GLN A 188 6.48 -4.00 -3.99
C GLN A 188 7.63 -3.00 -4.10
N PHE A 189 8.76 -3.26 -3.43
CA PHE A 189 9.92 -2.38 -3.49
C PHE A 189 10.56 -2.33 -4.88
N SER A 190 10.55 -3.45 -5.63
CA SER A 190 11.11 -3.47 -6.99
C SER A 190 10.38 -2.54 -7.97
N LYS A 191 9.09 -2.25 -7.73
CA LYS A 191 8.32 -1.28 -8.53
C LYS A 191 8.74 0.17 -8.26
N LEU A 192 9.35 0.41 -7.11
CA LEU A 192 9.68 1.75 -6.60
C LEU A 192 11.16 2.10 -6.78
N ILE A 193 12.03 1.09 -6.92
CA ILE A 193 13.48 1.25 -7.07
C ILE A 193 13.87 1.18 -8.55
N ASN A 194 14.63 2.17 -9.01
CA ASN A 194 15.18 2.22 -10.36
C ASN A 194 16.60 2.84 -10.36
N SER A 195 17.18 3.04 -11.55
CA SER A 195 18.54 3.59 -11.69
C SER A 195 18.69 5.01 -11.15
N SER A 196 17.60 5.78 -11.07
CA SER A 196 17.59 7.16 -10.55
C SER A 196 17.40 7.25 -9.04
N SER A 197 17.00 6.15 -8.37
CA SER A 197 16.85 6.11 -6.91
C SER A 197 18.18 6.43 -6.20
N LEU A 198 18.13 6.97 -4.99
CA LEU A 198 19.35 7.27 -4.22
C LEU A 198 20.15 5.99 -3.91
N PRO A 199 21.50 6.06 -3.83
CA PRO A 199 22.35 4.91 -3.50
C PRO A 199 21.91 4.17 -2.24
N GLU A 200 21.55 4.91 -1.19
CA GLU A 200 21.05 4.39 0.07
C GLU A 200 19.76 3.59 -0.10
N HIS A 201 18.81 4.05 -0.91
CA HIS A 201 17.56 3.32 -1.18
C HIS A 201 17.83 2.02 -1.94
N ARG A 202 18.77 2.04 -2.89
CA ARG A 202 19.18 0.82 -3.62
C ARG A 202 19.90 -0.18 -2.72
N ALA A 203 20.80 0.29 -1.86
CA ALA A 203 21.51 -0.54 -0.90
C ALA A 203 20.52 -1.19 0.09
N ALA A 204 19.57 -0.40 0.56
CA ALA A 204 18.51 -0.83 1.45
C ALA A 204 17.62 -1.92 0.82
N PHE A 205 17.16 -1.73 -0.43
CA PHE A 205 16.44 -2.76 -1.17
C PHE A 205 17.28 -4.03 -1.39
N THR A 206 18.57 -3.87 -1.72
CA THR A 206 19.50 -4.99 -1.93
C THR A 206 19.60 -5.87 -0.68
N SER A 207 19.65 -5.26 0.52
CA SER A 207 19.65 -5.99 1.80
C SER A 207 18.42 -6.91 1.97
N VAL A 208 17.23 -6.42 1.63
CA VAL A 208 15.98 -7.21 1.69
C VAL A 208 16.01 -8.36 0.68
N VAL A 209 16.46 -8.09 -0.55
CA VAL A 209 16.60 -9.09 -1.61
C VAL A 209 17.61 -10.17 -1.22
N ASP A 210 18.76 -9.80 -0.67
CA ASP A 210 19.81 -10.74 -0.30
C ASP A 210 19.37 -11.66 0.84
N ARG A 211 18.62 -11.14 1.81
CA ARG A 211 18.02 -11.97 2.87
C ARG A 211 17.01 -12.97 2.31
N ARG A 212 16.15 -12.55 1.38
CA ARG A 212 15.24 -13.48 0.68
C ARG A 212 16.01 -14.53 -0.12
N ARG A 213 17.06 -14.13 -0.83
CA ARG A 213 17.93 -15.05 -1.60
C ARG A 213 18.64 -16.03 -0.68
N GLN A 214 19.15 -15.58 0.46
CA GLN A 214 19.77 -16.47 1.44
C GLN A 214 18.79 -17.53 1.93
N TRP A 215 17.57 -17.13 2.33
CA TRP A 215 16.54 -18.08 2.72
C TRP A 215 16.22 -19.07 1.59
N LEU A 216 16.10 -18.61 0.34
CA LEU A 216 15.88 -19.50 -0.82
C LEU A 216 17.02 -20.51 -1.01
N ARG A 217 18.28 -20.10 -0.84
CA ARG A 217 19.43 -21.01 -0.89
C ARG A 217 19.38 -22.06 0.22
N GLU A 218 18.94 -21.68 1.41
CA GLU A 218 18.76 -22.61 2.55
C GLU A 218 17.62 -23.61 2.30
N GLN A 219 16.56 -23.21 1.59
CA GLN A 219 15.51 -24.15 1.19
C GLN A 219 16.03 -25.15 0.15
N VAL A 220 16.77 -24.66 -0.85
CA VAL A 220 17.41 -25.50 -1.88
C VAL A 220 18.37 -26.50 -1.25
N SER A 221 19.21 -26.09 -0.30
CA SER A 221 20.14 -27.00 0.39
C SER A 221 19.45 -28.05 1.26
N ARG A 222 18.23 -27.77 1.73
CA ARG A 222 17.35 -28.72 2.43
C ARG A 222 16.57 -29.64 1.48
N GLY A 223 16.84 -29.60 0.18
CA GLY A 223 16.17 -30.42 -0.81
C GLY A 223 14.84 -29.87 -1.30
N VAL A 224 14.41 -28.69 -0.82
CA VAL A 224 13.26 -27.95 -1.37
C VAL A 224 13.76 -27.19 -2.61
N THR A 225 14.08 -27.94 -3.66
CA THR A 225 14.35 -27.38 -4.98
C THR A 225 13.02 -27.29 -5.74
N PRO A 226 12.74 -26.21 -6.47
CA PRO A 226 11.74 -26.29 -7.53
C PRO A 226 12.17 -27.43 -8.46
N HIS A 227 11.36 -28.49 -8.51
CA HIS A 227 11.61 -29.63 -9.38
C HIS A 227 11.29 -29.20 -10.80
N TRP A 228 12.28 -28.64 -11.48
CA TRP A 228 12.22 -28.42 -12.91
C TRP A 228 12.52 -29.74 -13.62
N GLU A 229 11.54 -30.64 -13.67
CA GLU A 229 11.68 -31.87 -14.44
C GLU A 229 11.35 -31.58 -15.91
N ILE A 230 12.33 -31.80 -16.79
CA ILE A 230 12.06 -31.97 -18.22
C ILE A 230 11.96 -33.47 -18.43
N SER A 231 10.75 -33.99 -18.67
CA SER A 231 10.58 -35.36 -19.14
C SER A 231 11.49 -35.55 -20.38
N HIS A 232 12.49 -36.43 -20.29
CA HIS A 232 13.66 -36.56 -21.18
C HIS A 232 13.35 -36.94 -22.66
N GLU A 233 12.14 -36.68 -23.16
CA GLU A 233 11.78 -36.91 -24.56
C GLU A 233 12.39 -35.84 -25.49
N HIS A 234 13.48 -36.22 -26.16
CA HIS A 234 13.93 -35.73 -27.48
C HIS A 234 13.83 -34.22 -27.80
N PHE A 235 14.27 -33.34 -26.88
CA PHE A 235 14.54 -31.96 -27.25
C PHE A 235 15.97 -31.81 -27.78
N PRO A 236 16.18 -31.29 -29.00
CA PRO A 236 17.54 -30.98 -29.47
C PRO A 236 18.23 -29.95 -28.56
N ASP A 237 17.46 -29.09 -27.90
CA ASP A 237 17.94 -28.05 -26.99
C ASP A 237 17.86 -28.45 -25.50
N ALA A 238 17.63 -29.73 -25.18
CA ALA A 238 17.40 -30.20 -23.79
C ALA A 238 18.50 -29.73 -22.83
N ALA A 239 19.76 -29.81 -23.26
CA ALA A 239 20.92 -29.39 -22.47
C ALA A 239 20.87 -27.87 -22.19
N ASN A 240 20.62 -27.05 -23.21
CA ASN A 240 20.53 -25.59 -23.08
C ASN A 240 19.37 -25.17 -22.17
N ILE A 241 18.22 -25.83 -22.31
CA ILE A 241 17.05 -25.58 -21.45
C ILE A 241 17.36 -25.99 -20.01
N SER A 242 17.95 -27.17 -19.78
CA SER A 242 18.34 -27.61 -18.44
C SER A 242 19.34 -26.66 -17.78
N THR A 243 20.39 -26.25 -18.50
CA THR A 243 21.35 -25.25 -18.03
C THR A 243 20.70 -23.90 -17.73
N PHE A 244 19.71 -23.48 -18.53
CA PHE A 244 18.94 -22.28 -18.28
C PHE A 244 18.10 -22.39 -17.00
N LEU A 245 17.33 -23.47 -16.83
CA LEU A 245 16.46 -23.69 -15.67
C LEU A 245 17.25 -23.79 -14.36
N GLN A 246 18.47 -24.28 -14.42
CA GLN A 246 19.39 -24.40 -13.27
C GLN A 246 20.34 -23.21 -13.14
N GLY A 247 20.33 -22.29 -14.11
CA GLY A 247 21.31 -21.22 -14.25
C GLY A 247 20.81 -19.86 -13.75
N PRO A 248 21.69 -18.86 -13.67
CA PRO A 248 21.34 -17.51 -13.21
C PRO A 248 20.62 -16.66 -14.27
N LEU A 249 20.40 -17.21 -15.46
CA LEU A 249 19.83 -16.47 -16.60
C LEU A 249 18.32 -16.29 -16.41
N VAL A 250 17.83 -15.10 -16.75
CA VAL A 250 16.39 -14.75 -16.65
C VAL A 250 15.62 -15.02 -17.94
N SER A 251 16.31 -15.28 -19.06
CA SER A 251 15.69 -15.64 -20.33
C SER A 251 16.60 -16.55 -21.16
N LEU A 252 15.99 -17.39 -21.99
CA LEU A 252 16.65 -18.24 -22.99
C LEU A 252 15.96 -18.02 -24.34
N VAL A 253 16.75 -17.77 -25.39
CA VAL A 253 16.26 -17.67 -26.77
C VAL A 253 16.69 -18.92 -27.52
N ILE A 254 15.71 -19.64 -28.07
CA ILE A 254 15.94 -20.78 -28.97
C ILE A 254 15.69 -20.29 -30.40
N GLU A 255 16.72 -20.37 -31.23
CA GLU A 255 16.68 -19.94 -32.64
C GLU A 255 16.64 -21.13 -33.61
N GLY A 256 16.58 -20.86 -34.92
CA GLY A 256 16.70 -21.91 -35.95
C GLY A 256 15.38 -22.56 -36.40
N PHE A 257 14.23 -21.97 -36.07
CA PHE A 257 12.94 -22.44 -36.58
C PHE A 257 12.68 -21.98 -38.02
N ASN A 258 12.30 -22.91 -38.89
CA ASN A 258 11.98 -22.64 -40.30
C ASN A 258 10.67 -21.85 -40.50
N SER A 259 9.83 -21.71 -39.45
CA SER A 259 8.60 -20.92 -39.48
C SER A 259 8.15 -20.52 -38.07
N ILE A 260 7.33 -19.47 -37.98
CA ILE A 260 6.70 -19.07 -36.70
C ILE A 260 5.73 -20.14 -36.19
N GLY A 261 5.14 -20.95 -37.08
CA GLY A 261 4.32 -22.10 -36.72
C GLY A 261 5.13 -23.15 -35.96
N ALA A 262 6.31 -23.50 -36.47
CA ALA A 262 7.21 -24.44 -35.79
C ALA A 262 7.67 -23.93 -34.42
N ALA A 263 7.98 -22.64 -34.30
CA ALA A 263 8.32 -22.01 -33.03
C ALA A 263 7.15 -22.03 -32.03
N ARG A 264 5.92 -21.76 -32.47
CA ARG A 264 4.71 -21.83 -31.63
C ARG A 264 4.43 -23.26 -31.15
N THR A 265 4.55 -24.26 -32.01
CA THR A 265 4.42 -25.66 -31.64
C THR A 265 5.46 -26.05 -30.58
N ARG A 266 6.72 -25.61 -30.74
CA ARG A 266 7.75 -25.82 -29.73
C ARG A 266 7.40 -25.14 -28.40
N ALA A 267 6.97 -23.88 -28.43
CA ALA A 267 6.60 -23.14 -27.23
C ALA A 267 5.44 -23.81 -26.47
N ALA A 268 4.42 -24.30 -27.17
CA ALA A 268 3.32 -25.06 -26.57
C ALA A 268 3.81 -26.35 -25.90
N LEU A 269 4.71 -27.09 -26.56
CA LEU A 269 5.26 -28.33 -26.04
C LEU A 269 6.15 -28.10 -24.81
N LEU A 270 6.92 -27.02 -24.77
CA LEU A 270 7.70 -26.63 -23.58
C LEU A 270 6.81 -26.27 -22.39
N ARG A 271 5.70 -25.53 -22.61
CA ARG A 271 4.73 -25.24 -21.55
C ARG A 271 4.09 -26.49 -20.96
N MET A 272 3.89 -27.54 -21.77
CA MET A 272 3.34 -28.80 -21.28
C MET A 272 4.36 -29.65 -20.51
N ARG A 273 5.66 -29.44 -20.73
CA ARG A 273 6.72 -30.34 -20.26
C ARG A 273 7.62 -29.77 -19.19
N ILE A 274 7.55 -28.46 -18.94
CA ILE A 274 8.25 -27.81 -17.84
C ILE A 274 7.23 -27.52 -16.75
N GLU A 275 7.37 -28.16 -15.60
CA GLU A 275 6.54 -27.88 -14.44
C GLU A 275 7.09 -26.64 -13.69
N GLY A 276 6.35 -25.52 -13.75
CA GLY A 276 6.61 -24.32 -12.95
C GLY A 276 6.32 -22.99 -13.67
N PRO A 277 6.50 -21.85 -12.99
CA PRO A 277 6.09 -20.53 -13.49
C PRO A 277 7.07 -19.97 -14.54
N LEU A 278 6.95 -20.43 -15.78
CA LEU A 278 7.74 -19.97 -16.92
C LEU A 278 6.85 -19.39 -18.03
N ASP A 279 7.17 -18.17 -18.48
CA ASP A 279 6.58 -17.64 -19.70
C ASP A 279 7.39 -18.09 -20.92
N VAL A 280 6.71 -18.78 -21.85
CA VAL A 280 7.32 -19.34 -23.05
C VAL A 280 6.59 -18.81 -24.27
N SER A 281 7.15 -17.82 -24.95
CA SER A 281 6.52 -17.22 -26.15
C SER A 281 7.32 -17.50 -27.42
N ALA A 282 6.65 -17.44 -28.57
CA ALA A 282 7.28 -17.55 -29.89
C ALA A 282 7.09 -16.24 -30.66
N ARG A 283 8.19 -15.67 -31.16
CA ARG A 283 8.20 -14.37 -31.86
C ARG A 283 8.94 -14.48 -33.20
N LYS A 284 8.56 -13.64 -34.16
CA LYS A 284 9.25 -13.53 -35.46
C LYS A 284 10.46 -12.61 -35.32
N ARG A 285 11.57 -12.93 -35.97
CA ARG A 285 12.76 -12.07 -35.99
C ARG A 285 12.36 -10.70 -36.57
N GLY A 286 12.62 -9.62 -35.82
CA GLY A 286 12.28 -8.24 -36.20
C GLY A 286 10.90 -7.74 -35.79
N ALA A 287 10.12 -8.47 -34.99
CA ALA A 287 8.97 -7.91 -34.30
C ALA A 287 9.45 -7.25 -32.99
N GLU A 288 9.43 -5.91 -32.93
CA GLU A 288 9.66 -5.16 -31.70
C GLU A 288 8.56 -5.44 -30.66
N ALA A 289 8.92 -5.21 -29.39
CA ALA A 289 8.13 -5.50 -28.20
C ALA A 289 6.84 -4.68 -28.10
#